data_AF-A0A2E4G021-F1
#
_entry.id   AF-A0A2E4G021-F1
#
_cell.length_a   1.000
_cell.length_b   1.000
_cell.length_c   1.000
_cell.angle_alpha   90.00
_cell.angle_beta   90.00
_cell.angle_gamma   90.00
#
_symmetry.space_group_name_H-M   'P 1'
#
loop_
_entity.id
_entity.type
_entity.pdbx_description
1 polymer ?
#
loop_
_entity_poly.entity_id
_entity_poly.type
_entity_poly.pdbx_seq_one_letter_code
_entity_poly.pdbx_strand_id
1 'polypeptide(L)'
;MKKQNFKKYLIVGIAGATMIACNPLNNMTKRAEEVTYSVTPNPLEMHGDSIQVSISGAIPPRFFNKKVSVEVTPTLNYGENKTAFDKIVLVGEDSEVEGQKIPYEKGGNFAYMAMIPYEDGMQVSTLDAVAVGMYKGKEKAFDPRQIATGTIITPAWAMEDDRVILGADNFEKVVPKQQTATINYLVNSAQVRSSELSDEDIKMLANWMEEMAGNPMFEFKNVEVTAYASPEGELSLNSNLADNRASSAASAVDRMMSRRKIDDSAEGFYNKMGKGEDWDGFKKAMQASDIKDKNLILRVLEMYEDNIKREEEIRNLAETFEVIQEEILPNLRRSELTVKGVLNSFSDEKIKEFAKSNPDTLSAEELLYAATMYDGMDDKMTIYNTYAKMYADDWRGPNNVGYVYFMQNNMESAKAEFDKANSLAPGNKVVSNNLGAYERANGNLEKAMEYYEAAKGAGEAVGNNIGYLQLKSGDYVSAVSNYGSMKTFNAALAQTLNKDYQTALQTIDNSPAADQAGGYYLKAVIGARMADQN
;
A
#
# COMPACT_ATOMS: atom_id res chain seq x y z
N MET A 1 -46.87 -96.30 19.99
CA MET A 1 -46.29 -96.22 21.35
C MET A 1 -44.83 -96.63 21.30
N LYS A 2 -43.97 -95.80 21.90
CA LYS A 2 -42.53 -95.96 22.22
C LYS A 2 -41.76 -97.10 21.52
N LYS A 3 -40.74 -96.73 20.72
CA LYS A 3 -39.65 -97.64 20.37
C LYS A 3 -38.31 -97.09 20.86
N GLN A 4 -37.72 -97.86 21.77
CA GLN A 4 -36.37 -97.72 22.30
C GLN A 4 -35.35 -98.42 21.39
N ASN A 5 -34.21 -97.75 21.23
CA ASN A 5 -32.82 -98.24 21.16
C ASN A 5 -32.51 -99.64 20.61
N PHE A 6 -31.63 -99.68 19.61
CA PHE A 6 -30.39 -100.46 19.72
C PHE A 6 -29.25 -99.81 18.92
N LYS A 7 -28.12 -99.58 19.60
CA LYS A 7 -26.87 -99.04 19.06
C LYS A 7 -26.26 -100.00 18.03
N LYS A 8 -25.70 -99.45 16.96
CA LYS A 8 -24.54 -100.03 16.27
C LYS A 8 -23.48 -98.93 16.11
N TYR A 9 -22.32 -99.18 16.71
CA TYR A 9 -21.09 -98.45 16.46
C TYR A 9 -20.57 -98.83 15.08
N LEU A 10 -20.20 -97.83 14.28
CA LEU A 10 -19.16 -97.99 13.29
C LEU A 10 -18.25 -96.75 13.40
N ILE A 11 -17.05 -96.98 13.92
CA ILE A 11 -15.93 -96.04 13.85
C ILE A 11 -15.41 -96.10 12.42
N VAL A 12 -15.40 -94.96 11.72
CA VAL A 12 -14.57 -94.74 10.53
C VAL A 12 -13.91 -93.37 10.66
N GLY A 13 -12.58 -93.42 10.83
CA GLY A 13 -11.60 -92.47 10.31
C GLY A 13 -11.81 -90.99 10.58
N ILE A 14 -11.23 -90.50 11.67
CA ILE A 14 -10.77 -89.10 11.76
C ILE A 14 -9.64 -88.94 10.72
N ALA A 15 -10.00 -88.50 9.52
CA ALA A 15 -9.04 -87.82 8.65
C ALA A 15 -8.86 -86.43 9.24
N GLY A 16 -7.82 -86.27 10.06
CA GLY A 16 -7.35 -84.97 10.51
C GLY A 16 -6.87 -84.17 9.32
N ALA A 17 -7.79 -83.48 8.65
CA ALA A 17 -7.43 -82.28 7.91
C ALA A 17 -7.10 -81.23 8.98
N THR A 18 -5.82 -81.12 9.32
CA THR A 18 -5.26 -79.91 9.88
C THR A 18 -5.59 -78.79 8.89
N MET A 19 -6.72 -78.11 9.09
CA MET A 19 -6.93 -76.81 8.48
C MET A 19 -5.80 -75.95 9.02
N ILE A 20 -4.73 -75.82 8.22
CA ILE A 20 -3.77 -74.73 8.36
C ILE A 20 -4.65 -73.50 8.42
N ALA A 21 -4.77 -72.91 9.62
CA ALA A 21 -5.51 -71.67 9.81
C ALA A 21 -4.79 -70.64 8.94
N CYS A 22 -5.28 -70.43 7.72
CA CYS A 22 -4.74 -69.44 6.80
C CYS A 22 -4.78 -68.11 7.53
N ASN A 23 -3.60 -67.60 7.90
CA ASN A 23 -3.47 -66.26 8.49
C ASN A 23 -4.18 -65.30 7.52
N PRO A 24 -5.24 -64.58 7.95
CA PRO A 24 -6.01 -63.71 7.05
C PRO A 24 -5.14 -62.66 6.36
N LEU A 25 -4.03 -62.25 7.00
CA LEU A 25 -3.04 -61.35 6.42
C LEU A 25 -2.41 -61.93 5.13
N ASN A 26 -2.18 -63.25 5.06
CA ASN A 26 -1.63 -63.88 3.84
C ASN A 26 -2.61 -63.82 2.66
N ASN A 27 -3.91 -63.93 2.92
CA ASN A 27 -4.91 -63.79 1.87
C ASN A 27 -4.99 -62.35 1.38
N MET A 28 -4.96 -61.39 2.32
CA MET A 28 -4.94 -59.96 1.99
C MET A 28 -3.67 -59.59 1.21
N THR A 29 -2.50 -60.15 1.54
CA THR A 29 -1.25 -59.89 0.78
C THR A 29 -1.37 -60.33 -0.68
N LYS A 30 -1.92 -61.53 -0.93
CA LYS A 30 -2.09 -62.06 -2.30
C LYS A 30 -3.07 -61.26 -3.15
N ARG A 31 -3.95 -60.51 -2.51
CA ARG A 31 -5.03 -59.73 -3.15
C ARG A 31 -4.83 -58.23 -3.00
N ALA A 32 -3.66 -57.78 -2.52
CA ALA A 32 -3.41 -56.37 -2.21
C ALA A 32 -3.58 -55.45 -3.43
N GLU A 33 -3.31 -55.97 -4.64
CA GLU A 33 -3.52 -55.26 -5.90
C GLU A 33 -4.99 -54.92 -6.19
N GLU A 34 -5.94 -55.65 -5.59
CA GLU A 34 -7.38 -55.39 -5.77
C GLU A 34 -7.85 -54.12 -5.01
N VAL A 35 -7.06 -53.62 -4.05
CA VAL A 35 -7.32 -52.32 -3.42
C VAL A 35 -6.97 -51.23 -4.42
N THR A 36 -7.85 -50.29 -4.67
CA THR A 36 -7.56 -49.17 -5.58
C THR A 36 -7.26 -47.91 -4.78
N TYR A 37 -6.42 -47.05 -5.35
CA TYR A 37 -6.07 -45.75 -4.80
C TYR A 37 -6.28 -44.69 -5.87
N SER A 38 -6.74 -43.52 -5.46
CA SER A 38 -6.81 -42.32 -6.28
C SER A 38 -6.24 -41.16 -5.48
N VAL A 39 -5.28 -40.46 -6.06
CA VAL A 39 -4.62 -39.30 -5.46
C VAL A 39 -4.93 -38.08 -6.31
N THR A 40 -5.32 -36.99 -5.67
CA THR A 40 -5.60 -35.71 -6.33
C THR A 40 -4.87 -34.58 -5.59
N PRO A 41 -4.06 -33.76 -6.29
CA PRO A 41 -3.64 -33.89 -7.69
C PRO A 41 -2.63 -35.03 -7.91
N ASN A 42 -2.48 -35.50 -9.15
CA ASN A 42 -1.43 -36.43 -9.58
C ASN A 42 -0.93 -36.02 -10.99
N PRO A 43 0.30 -35.51 -11.17
CA PRO A 43 1.37 -35.42 -10.16
C PRO A 43 1.02 -34.55 -8.95
N LEU A 44 1.73 -34.71 -7.83
CA LEU A 44 1.47 -33.90 -6.63
C LEU A 44 1.75 -32.43 -6.92
N GLU A 45 1.16 -31.53 -6.14
CA GLU A 45 1.34 -30.08 -6.31
C GLU A 45 1.67 -29.42 -4.98
N MET A 46 2.57 -28.44 -5.04
CA MET A 46 2.86 -27.55 -3.92
C MET A 46 1.87 -26.36 -3.94
N HIS A 47 1.37 -26.01 -2.77
CA HIS A 47 0.54 -24.84 -2.53
C HIS A 47 1.18 -24.00 -1.41
N GLY A 48 1.53 -22.74 -1.71
CA GLY A 48 2.36 -21.95 -0.81
C GLY A 48 3.72 -22.61 -0.61
N ASP A 49 4.00 -23.04 0.62
CA ASP A 49 5.24 -23.73 1.02
C ASP A 49 5.07 -25.23 1.30
N SER A 50 3.89 -25.79 1.01
CA SER A 50 3.52 -27.13 1.47
C SER A 50 2.90 -27.99 0.36
N ILE A 51 3.09 -29.30 0.43
CA ILE A 51 2.48 -30.28 -0.48
C ILE A 51 1.18 -30.76 0.17
N GLN A 52 0.04 -30.47 -0.48
CA GLN A 52 -1.26 -30.97 -0.06
C GLN A 52 -1.62 -32.23 -0.86
N VAL A 53 -2.04 -33.28 -0.17
CA VAL A 53 -2.45 -34.55 -0.81
C VAL A 53 -3.86 -34.93 -0.38
N SER A 54 -4.69 -35.30 -1.36
CA SER A 54 -5.99 -35.96 -1.12
C SER A 54 -5.91 -37.37 -1.66
N ILE A 55 -5.97 -38.35 -0.76
CA ILE A 55 -5.88 -39.78 -1.07
C ILE A 55 -7.24 -40.40 -0.77
N SER A 56 -7.79 -41.11 -1.74
CA SER A 56 -8.94 -41.99 -1.54
C SER A 56 -8.57 -43.42 -1.93
N GLY A 57 -9.16 -44.39 -1.26
CA GLY A 57 -8.98 -45.79 -1.65
C GLY A 57 -10.25 -46.60 -1.50
N ALA A 58 -10.41 -47.59 -2.37
CA ALA A 58 -11.53 -48.52 -2.36
C ALA A 58 -11.03 -49.93 -2.06
N ILE A 59 -11.68 -50.55 -1.08
CA ILE A 59 -11.39 -51.90 -0.60
C ILE A 59 -12.50 -52.83 -1.13
N PRO A 60 -12.14 -53.90 -1.85
CA PRO A 60 -13.13 -54.73 -2.51
C PRO A 60 -13.96 -55.58 -1.52
N PRO A 61 -15.15 -56.03 -1.94
CA PRO A 61 -15.94 -57.02 -1.20
C PRO A 61 -15.13 -58.26 -0.80
N ARG A 62 -15.39 -58.76 0.41
CA ARG A 62 -14.78 -59.99 0.97
C ARG A 62 -13.25 -59.96 1.00
N PHE A 63 -12.67 -58.78 1.18
CA PHE A 63 -11.22 -58.57 1.30
C PHE A 63 -10.79 -58.39 2.76
N PHE A 64 -11.37 -57.40 3.45
CA PHE A 64 -10.90 -56.95 4.76
C PHE A 64 -11.42 -57.85 5.89
N ASN A 65 -10.58 -58.72 6.44
CA ASN A 65 -11.02 -59.67 7.47
C ASN A 65 -11.59 -58.95 8.71
N LYS A 66 -12.70 -59.47 9.23
CA LYS A 66 -13.46 -58.85 10.33
C LYS A 66 -12.62 -58.52 11.58
N LYS A 67 -11.55 -59.27 11.86
CA LYS A 67 -10.73 -59.13 13.08
C LYS A 67 -9.34 -58.55 12.85
N VAL A 68 -9.07 -58.03 11.65
CA VAL A 68 -7.77 -57.44 11.28
C VAL A 68 -7.82 -55.93 11.50
N SER A 69 -6.68 -55.31 11.80
CA SER A 69 -6.45 -53.88 11.56
C SER A 69 -5.32 -53.71 10.54
N VAL A 70 -5.38 -52.64 9.75
CA VAL A 70 -4.33 -52.27 8.80
C VAL A 70 -4.05 -50.79 9.00
N GLU A 71 -2.79 -50.48 9.27
CA GLU A 71 -2.29 -49.12 9.28
C GLU A 71 -1.72 -48.82 7.89
N VAL A 72 -2.25 -47.81 7.20
CA VAL A 72 -1.75 -47.33 5.91
C VAL A 72 -1.07 -45.99 6.15
N THR A 73 0.23 -45.92 5.89
CA THR A 73 1.05 -44.72 6.05
C THR A 73 1.48 -44.23 4.67
N PRO A 74 0.85 -43.18 4.13
CA PRO A 74 1.36 -42.53 2.93
C PRO A 74 2.79 -42.04 3.20
N THR A 75 3.72 -42.36 2.31
CA THR A 75 5.14 -42.03 2.48
C THR A 75 5.64 -41.38 1.20
N LEU A 76 6.12 -40.14 1.31
CA LEU A 76 6.79 -39.45 0.22
C LEU A 76 8.25 -39.90 0.19
N ASN A 77 8.70 -40.46 -0.92
CA ASN A 77 10.09 -40.85 -1.16
C ASN A 77 10.74 -39.86 -2.13
N TYR A 78 11.93 -39.35 -1.81
CA TYR A 78 12.67 -38.39 -2.63
C TYR A 78 14.17 -38.53 -2.39
N GLY A 79 14.93 -38.86 -3.44
CA GLY A 79 16.34 -39.22 -3.29
C GLY A 79 16.55 -40.39 -2.31
N GLU A 80 17.39 -40.19 -1.30
CA GLU A 80 17.60 -41.15 -0.20
C GLU A 80 16.65 -40.90 1.00
N ASN A 81 15.89 -39.80 0.97
CA ASN A 81 15.05 -39.34 2.06
C ASN A 81 13.62 -39.86 1.93
N LYS A 82 12.93 -39.92 3.07
CA LYS A 82 11.52 -40.31 3.16
C LYS A 82 10.82 -39.49 4.23
N THR A 83 9.62 -39.02 3.91
CA THR A 83 8.74 -38.31 4.84
C THR A 83 7.41 -39.02 4.91
N ALA A 84 7.06 -39.51 6.10
CA ALA A 84 5.80 -40.19 6.36
C ALA A 84 4.72 -39.16 6.72
N PHE A 85 3.54 -39.31 6.12
CA PHE A 85 2.33 -38.65 6.57
C PHE A 85 1.73 -39.39 7.77
N ASP A 86 0.74 -38.79 8.43
CA ASP A 86 -0.01 -39.47 9.48
C ASP A 86 -0.68 -40.74 8.97
N LYS A 87 -0.67 -41.79 9.80
CA LYS A 87 -1.23 -43.09 9.44
C LYS A 87 -2.77 -43.10 9.43
N ILE A 88 -3.33 -43.81 8.46
CA ILE A 88 -4.75 -44.14 8.37
C ILE A 88 -4.95 -45.51 9.01
N VAL A 89 -5.80 -45.62 10.01
CA VAL A 89 -6.09 -46.90 10.67
C VAL A 89 -7.42 -47.44 10.16
N LEU A 90 -7.36 -48.53 9.39
CA LEU A 90 -8.53 -49.25 8.87
C LEU A 90 -8.72 -50.53 9.68
N VAL A 91 -9.94 -50.86 10.07
CA VAL A 91 -10.22 -51.98 10.97
C VAL A 91 -11.41 -52.79 10.51
N GLY A 92 -11.35 -54.10 10.70
CA GLY A 92 -12.48 -54.98 10.41
C GLY A 92 -13.62 -54.75 11.38
N GLU A 93 -14.83 -55.12 10.98
CA GLU A 93 -16.05 -54.91 11.77
C GLU A 93 -15.99 -55.48 13.20
N ASP A 94 -15.31 -56.61 13.40
CA ASP A 94 -15.11 -57.29 14.70
C ASP A 94 -13.77 -56.95 15.39
N SER A 95 -12.97 -56.02 14.86
CA SER A 95 -11.70 -55.61 15.47
C SER A 95 -11.91 -54.71 16.70
N GLU A 96 -11.11 -54.91 17.74
CA GLU A 96 -11.09 -54.08 18.96
C GLU A 96 -10.19 -52.84 18.84
N VAL A 97 -9.40 -52.75 17.76
CA VAL A 97 -8.56 -51.58 17.47
C VAL A 97 -9.43 -50.41 17.01
N GLU A 98 -9.14 -49.20 17.50
CA GLU A 98 -9.78 -47.97 17.06
C GLU A 98 -9.34 -47.59 15.65
N GLY A 99 -10.30 -47.25 14.78
CA GLY A 99 -10.05 -46.88 13.39
C GLY A 99 -11.31 -46.96 12.54
N GLN A 100 -11.16 -46.67 11.25
CA GLN A 100 -12.27 -46.70 10.31
C GLN A 100 -12.71 -48.14 10.01
N LYS A 101 -13.97 -48.45 10.31
CA LYS A 101 -14.55 -49.79 10.11
C LYS A 101 -14.77 -50.09 8.62
N ILE A 102 -14.24 -51.22 8.15
CA ILE A 102 -14.42 -51.75 6.79
C ILE A 102 -15.27 -53.03 6.84
N PRO A 103 -16.50 -53.01 6.30
CA PRO A 103 -17.38 -54.18 6.23
C PRO A 103 -16.78 -55.32 5.40
N TYR A 104 -16.80 -56.55 5.92
CA TYR A 104 -16.22 -57.69 5.20
C TYR A 104 -16.99 -58.00 3.90
N GLU A 105 -18.32 -58.13 3.94
CA GLU A 105 -19.08 -58.58 2.77
C GLU A 105 -19.11 -57.56 1.64
N LYS A 106 -19.19 -56.26 1.97
CA LYS A 106 -19.36 -55.20 0.97
C LYS A 106 -18.06 -54.50 0.59
N GLY A 107 -17.00 -54.63 1.39
CA GLY A 107 -15.84 -53.76 1.28
C GLY A 107 -16.14 -52.36 1.82
N GLY A 108 -15.31 -51.38 1.47
CA GLY A 108 -15.48 -50.01 1.94
C GLY A 108 -14.50 -49.04 1.27
N ASN A 109 -14.70 -47.75 1.51
CA ASN A 109 -13.82 -46.70 0.99
C ASN A 109 -13.23 -45.90 2.14
N PHE A 110 -12.03 -45.36 1.96
CA PHE A 110 -11.44 -44.39 2.88
C PHE A 110 -11.01 -43.14 2.12
N ALA A 111 -10.95 -42.02 2.84
CA ALA A 111 -10.45 -40.75 2.34
C ALA A 111 -9.51 -40.16 3.39
N TYR A 112 -8.44 -39.53 2.93
CA TYR A 112 -7.39 -38.96 3.75
C TYR A 112 -6.89 -37.68 3.09
N MET A 113 -6.83 -36.60 3.86
CA MET A 113 -6.24 -35.35 3.43
C MET A 113 -5.15 -34.98 4.41
N ALA A 114 -4.00 -34.60 3.88
CA ALA A 114 -2.88 -34.15 4.69
C ALA A 114 -2.03 -33.14 3.93
N MET A 115 -1.18 -32.47 4.70
CA MET A 115 -0.25 -31.48 4.21
C MET A 115 1.09 -31.70 4.92
N ILE A 116 2.17 -31.57 4.17
CA ILE A 116 3.53 -31.53 4.72
C ILE A 116 4.28 -30.34 4.12
N PRO A 117 5.16 -29.69 4.89
CA PRO A 117 6.06 -28.67 4.35
C PRO A 117 6.91 -29.25 3.22
N TYR A 118 7.13 -28.45 2.18
CA TYR A 118 8.05 -28.81 1.10
C TYR A 118 9.50 -28.73 1.60
N GLU A 119 10.29 -29.72 1.22
CA GLU A 119 11.74 -29.72 1.38
C GLU A 119 12.41 -29.88 0.02
N ASP A 120 13.62 -29.32 -0.13
CA ASP A 120 14.37 -29.48 -1.36
C ASP A 120 14.66 -30.97 -1.65
N GLY A 121 14.51 -31.34 -2.91
CA GLY A 121 14.52 -32.73 -3.39
C GLY A 121 13.12 -33.30 -3.64
N MET A 122 12.07 -32.80 -2.99
CA MET A 122 10.70 -33.33 -3.16
C MET A 122 10.10 -33.09 -4.57
N GLN A 123 10.73 -32.27 -5.42
CA GLN A 123 10.36 -32.05 -6.83
C GLN A 123 10.43 -33.32 -7.69
N VAL A 124 11.29 -34.27 -7.30
CA VAL A 124 11.38 -35.60 -7.91
C VAL A 124 11.06 -36.64 -6.83
N SER A 125 9.76 -36.82 -6.58
CA SER A 125 9.27 -37.70 -5.53
C SER A 125 8.32 -38.79 -6.05
N THR A 126 8.09 -39.80 -5.23
CA THR A 126 6.96 -40.73 -5.37
C THR A 126 6.18 -40.79 -4.05
N LEU A 127 4.87 -40.97 -4.14
CA LEU A 127 4.04 -41.22 -2.97
C LEU A 127 3.68 -42.70 -2.93
N ASP A 128 4.08 -43.39 -1.86
CA ASP A 128 3.77 -44.80 -1.66
C ASP A 128 2.75 -44.98 -0.53
N ALA A 129 1.79 -45.88 -0.74
CA ALA A 129 0.98 -46.43 0.34
C ALA A 129 1.77 -47.57 1.01
N VAL A 130 2.29 -47.32 2.21
CA VAL A 130 2.98 -48.33 3.03
C VAL A 130 1.99 -48.90 4.04
N ALA A 131 1.63 -50.17 3.91
CA ALA A 131 0.61 -50.78 4.76
C ALA A 131 1.18 -51.86 5.68
N VAL A 132 0.70 -51.89 6.92
CA VAL A 132 1.06 -52.90 7.93
C VAL A 132 -0.22 -53.48 8.54
N GLY A 133 -0.41 -54.79 8.38
CA GLY A 133 -1.57 -55.50 8.89
C GLY A 133 -1.29 -56.20 10.22
N MET A 134 -2.26 -56.16 11.14
CA MET A 134 -2.20 -56.74 12.47
C MET A 134 -3.34 -57.74 12.67
N TYR A 135 -3.01 -58.94 13.16
CA TYR A 135 -3.97 -59.98 13.50
C TYR A 135 -3.50 -60.79 14.70
N LYS A 136 -4.25 -60.75 15.81
CA LYS A 136 -3.95 -61.49 17.06
C LYS A 136 -2.49 -61.29 17.54
N GLY A 137 -2.02 -60.05 17.53
CA GLY A 137 -0.65 -59.70 17.95
C GLY A 137 0.45 -60.07 16.95
N LYS A 138 0.10 -60.59 15.76
CA LYS A 138 1.06 -60.78 14.66
C LYS A 138 0.95 -59.65 13.67
N GLU A 139 2.11 -59.09 13.33
CA GLU A 139 2.26 -58.05 12.32
C GLU A 139 2.67 -58.66 10.98
N LYS A 140 2.25 -58.02 9.88
CA LYS A 140 2.75 -58.29 8.54
C LYS A 140 2.75 -57.01 7.70
N ALA A 141 3.92 -56.60 7.24
CA ALA A 141 4.04 -55.57 6.21
C ALA A 141 3.53 -56.09 4.85
N PHE A 142 2.83 -55.23 4.12
CA PHE A 142 2.50 -55.42 2.72
C PHE A 142 3.58 -54.76 1.85
N ASP A 143 3.73 -55.21 0.61
CA ASP A 143 4.64 -54.55 -0.33
C ASP A 143 4.16 -53.11 -0.58
N PRO A 144 5.03 -52.09 -0.44
CA PRO A 144 4.66 -50.71 -0.72
C PRO A 144 4.14 -50.54 -2.13
N ARG A 145 3.08 -49.73 -2.29
CA ARG A 145 2.50 -49.43 -3.59
C ARG A 145 2.62 -47.96 -3.90
N GLN A 146 3.28 -47.63 -5.00
CA GLN A 146 3.28 -46.26 -5.52
C GLN A 146 1.88 -45.86 -5.99
N ILE A 147 1.40 -44.72 -5.51
CA ILE A 147 0.05 -44.18 -5.74
C ILE A 147 0.04 -42.79 -6.39
N ALA A 148 1.15 -42.05 -6.38
CA ALA A 148 1.34 -40.81 -7.14
C ALA A 148 2.83 -40.56 -7.48
N THR A 149 3.08 -39.60 -8.36
CA THR A 149 4.43 -39.23 -8.85
C THR A 149 4.67 -37.74 -8.85
N GLY A 150 5.91 -37.32 -8.58
CA GLY A 150 6.43 -35.97 -8.79
C GLY A 150 5.74 -34.90 -7.95
N THR A 151 6.36 -33.73 -7.85
CA THR A 151 5.74 -32.55 -7.26
C THR A 151 5.92 -31.34 -8.18
N ILE A 152 4.81 -30.74 -8.62
CA ILE A 152 4.83 -29.45 -9.29
C ILE A 152 5.09 -28.37 -8.23
N ILE A 153 6.28 -27.78 -8.29
CA ILE A 153 6.78 -26.81 -7.31
C ILE A 153 6.75 -25.36 -7.83
N THR A 154 5.84 -25.03 -8.74
CA THR A 154 5.76 -23.67 -9.33
C THR A 154 5.76 -22.53 -8.29
N PRO A 155 5.09 -22.63 -7.12
CA PRO A 155 5.16 -21.55 -6.12
C PRO A 155 6.55 -21.35 -5.51
N ALA A 156 7.45 -22.32 -5.60
CA ALA A 156 8.82 -22.22 -5.08
C ALA A 156 9.68 -21.25 -5.91
N TRP A 157 9.18 -20.83 -7.07
CA TRP A 157 9.89 -19.90 -7.95
C TRP A 157 9.71 -18.43 -7.55
N ALA A 158 8.94 -18.12 -6.51
CA ALA A 158 8.83 -16.76 -5.98
C ALA A 158 10.22 -16.17 -5.72
N MET A 159 10.50 -15.03 -6.34
CA MET A 159 11.78 -14.35 -6.25
C MET A 159 11.78 -13.37 -5.09
N GLU A 160 12.91 -13.24 -4.41
CA GLU A 160 13.11 -12.21 -3.39
C GLU A 160 13.05 -10.82 -4.05
N ASP A 161 12.03 -10.03 -3.74
CA ASP A 161 11.83 -8.72 -4.37
C ASP A 161 11.32 -7.64 -3.41
N ASP A 162 11.71 -7.71 -2.13
CA ASP A 162 11.38 -6.70 -1.12
C ASP A 162 11.73 -5.29 -1.59
N ARG A 163 10.77 -4.37 -1.42
CA ARG A 163 10.90 -2.97 -1.81
C ARG A 163 10.85 -2.08 -0.58
N VAL A 164 11.98 -1.47 -0.27
CA VAL A 164 12.06 -0.34 0.66
C VAL A 164 11.72 0.98 -0.05
N ILE A 165 11.26 1.97 0.69
CA ILE A 165 10.77 3.26 0.20
C ILE A 165 11.63 4.40 0.77
N LEU A 166 12.08 5.31 -0.09
CA LEU A 166 12.71 6.56 0.33
C LEU A 166 11.64 7.54 0.83
N GLY A 167 11.96 8.29 1.88
CA GLY A 167 11.27 9.53 2.20
C GLY A 167 11.58 10.54 1.10
N ALA A 168 10.57 10.79 0.26
CA ALA A 168 10.70 11.67 -0.89
C ALA A 168 10.96 13.13 -0.48
N ASP A 169 11.59 13.87 -1.39
CA ASP A 169 11.54 15.33 -1.36
C ASP A 169 10.14 15.82 -1.76
N ASN A 170 9.86 17.07 -1.40
CA ASN A 170 8.76 17.87 -1.91
C ASN A 170 9.35 19.06 -2.69
N PHE A 171 10.39 18.82 -3.49
CA PHE A 171 11.11 19.87 -4.19
C PHE A 171 10.28 20.44 -5.33
N GLU A 172 10.11 21.77 -5.32
CA GLU A 172 9.50 22.52 -6.41
C GLU A 172 10.54 23.47 -6.99
N LYS A 173 10.73 23.42 -8.32
CA LYS A 173 11.74 24.27 -8.98
C LYS A 173 11.44 25.77 -8.87
N VAL A 174 10.16 26.12 -8.72
CA VAL A 174 9.66 27.49 -8.66
C VAL A 174 8.56 27.53 -7.60
N VAL A 175 8.80 28.22 -6.48
CA VAL A 175 7.84 28.33 -5.38
C VAL A 175 7.19 29.71 -5.41
N PRO A 176 5.87 29.81 -5.67
CA PRO A 176 5.16 31.08 -5.59
C PRO A 176 5.18 31.63 -4.16
N LYS A 177 5.41 32.94 -4.02
CA LYS A 177 5.28 33.67 -2.76
C LYS A 177 4.44 34.92 -2.99
N GLN A 178 3.72 35.32 -1.96
CA GLN A 178 2.97 36.56 -1.97
C GLN A 178 2.86 37.15 -0.57
N GLN A 179 2.70 38.47 -0.52
CA GLN A 179 2.40 39.20 0.70
C GLN A 179 1.29 40.22 0.42
N THR A 180 0.37 40.34 1.38
CA THR A 180 -0.82 41.18 1.26
C THR A 180 -0.81 42.32 2.28
N ALA A 181 -1.45 43.43 1.95
CA ALA A 181 -1.71 44.53 2.87
C ALA A 181 -2.94 45.34 2.43
N THR A 182 -3.47 46.17 3.31
CA THR A 182 -4.63 47.02 3.04
C THR A 182 -4.27 48.48 3.26
N ILE A 183 -4.77 49.37 2.40
CA ILE A 183 -4.73 50.82 2.60
C ILE A 183 -6.16 51.32 2.73
N ASN A 184 -6.50 52.00 3.82
CA ASN A 184 -7.81 52.61 3.99
C ASN A 184 -7.81 54.08 3.57
N TYR A 185 -8.99 54.59 3.25
CA TYR A 185 -9.19 55.94 2.74
C TYR A 185 -10.26 56.68 3.51
N LEU A 186 -10.12 58.00 3.53
CA LEU A 186 -11.19 58.89 3.96
C LEU A 186 -12.33 58.91 2.93
N VAL A 187 -13.50 59.37 3.38
CA VAL A 187 -14.67 59.60 2.52
C VAL A 187 -14.29 60.45 1.31
N ASN A 188 -14.80 60.09 0.13
CA ASN A 188 -14.58 60.81 -1.13
C ASN A 188 -13.11 61.13 -1.47
N SER A 189 -12.16 60.37 -0.93
CA SER A 189 -10.73 60.57 -1.15
C SER A 189 -10.08 59.32 -1.70
N ALA A 190 -9.18 59.53 -2.66
CA ALA A 190 -8.23 58.54 -3.14
C ALA A 190 -6.80 58.82 -2.63
N GLN A 191 -6.62 59.77 -1.72
CA GLN A 191 -5.30 60.11 -1.20
C GLN A 191 -4.86 59.10 -0.13
N VAL A 192 -3.72 58.44 -0.38
CA VAL A 192 -3.05 57.60 0.62
C VAL A 192 -2.42 58.50 1.68
N ARG A 193 -2.81 58.31 2.94
CA ARG A 193 -2.27 59.08 4.08
C ARG A 193 -0.99 58.43 4.60
N SER A 194 -0.10 59.24 5.17
CA SER A 194 1.13 58.72 5.80
C SER A 194 0.87 57.81 7.00
N SER A 195 -0.26 58.01 7.70
CA SER A 195 -0.69 57.13 8.79
C SER A 195 -0.94 55.71 8.30
N GLU A 196 -1.63 55.53 7.17
CA GLU A 196 -1.89 54.21 6.58
C GLU A 196 -0.59 53.50 6.19
N LEU A 197 0.39 54.26 5.69
CA LEU A 197 1.71 53.71 5.34
C LEU A 197 2.52 53.26 6.55
N SER A 198 2.02 53.52 7.76
CA SER A 198 2.63 53.14 9.04
C SER A 198 1.87 51.99 9.72
N ASP A 199 0.81 51.48 9.11
CA ASP A 199 0.05 50.34 9.62
C ASP A 199 0.90 49.06 9.58
N GLU A 200 0.52 48.10 10.44
CA GLU A 200 1.35 46.92 10.71
C GLU A 200 1.48 46.02 9.48
N ASP A 201 0.39 45.80 8.75
CA ASP A 201 0.38 44.99 7.52
C ASP A 201 1.21 45.63 6.40
N ILE A 202 1.18 46.97 6.27
CA ILE A 202 2.03 47.69 5.32
C ILE A 202 3.51 47.60 5.72
N LYS A 203 3.84 47.67 7.02
CA LYS A 203 5.22 47.42 7.51
C LYS A 203 5.66 45.99 7.21
N MET A 204 4.80 45.01 7.44
CA MET A 204 5.07 43.61 7.10
C MET A 204 5.34 43.46 5.60
N LEU A 205 4.52 44.07 4.74
CA LEU A 205 4.74 44.08 3.30
C LEU A 205 6.07 44.71 2.92
N ALA A 206 6.40 45.87 3.51
CA ALA A 206 7.64 46.58 3.23
C ALA A 206 8.89 45.79 3.67
N ASN A 207 8.84 45.14 4.84
CA ASN A 207 9.92 44.28 5.34
C ASN A 207 10.09 43.04 4.46
N TRP A 208 8.98 42.40 4.08
CA TRP A 208 9.00 41.25 3.19
C TRP A 208 9.60 41.59 1.82
N MET A 209 9.24 42.75 1.23
CA MET A 209 9.87 43.23 -0.01
C MET A 209 11.37 43.44 0.14
N GLU A 210 11.83 43.93 1.28
CA GLU A 210 13.26 44.18 1.53
C GLU A 210 14.04 42.87 1.64
N GLU A 211 13.49 41.90 2.37
CA GLU A 211 14.04 40.55 2.48
C GLU A 211 14.13 39.86 1.11
N MET A 212 13.04 39.88 0.35
CA MET A 212 12.97 39.23 -0.96
C MET A 212 13.83 39.94 -2.01
N ALA A 213 13.95 41.26 -1.98
CA ALA A 213 14.86 42.00 -2.86
C ALA A 213 16.35 41.69 -2.58
N GLY A 214 16.67 41.32 -1.35
CA GLY A 214 18.01 40.83 -0.97
C GLY A 214 18.29 39.40 -1.43
N ASN A 215 17.28 38.65 -1.88
CA ASN A 215 17.44 37.26 -2.29
C ASN A 215 17.65 37.15 -3.81
N PRO A 216 18.85 36.74 -4.27
CA PRO A 216 19.16 36.66 -5.71
C PRO A 216 18.34 35.60 -6.46
N MET A 217 17.70 34.68 -5.73
CA MET A 217 16.86 33.63 -6.30
C MET A 217 15.39 34.04 -6.39
N PHE A 218 15.01 35.17 -5.82
CA PHE A 218 13.64 35.66 -5.83
C PHE A 218 13.40 36.62 -6.99
N GLU A 219 12.30 36.42 -7.69
CA GLU A 219 11.86 37.29 -8.78
C GLU A 219 10.46 37.82 -8.48
N PHE A 220 10.33 39.15 -8.36
CA PHE A 220 9.03 39.79 -8.28
C PHE A 220 8.31 39.66 -9.62
N LYS A 221 7.02 39.31 -9.58
CA LYS A 221 6.22 39.05 -10.79
C LYS A 221 5.21 40.13 -11.08
N ASN A 222 4.41 40.50 -10.08
CA ASN A 222 3.41 41.56 -10.23
C ASN A 222 2.88 42.04 -8.88
N VAL A 223 2.15 43.15 -8.93
CA VAL A 223 1.35 43.72 -7.86
C VAL A 223 -0.10 43.76 -8.33
N GLU A 224 -0.97 43.09 -7.59
CA GLU A 224 -2.42 43.20 -7.75
C GLU A 224 -2.95 44.23 -6.76
N VAL A 225 -3.73 45.18 -7.26
CA VAL A 225 -4.39 46.22 -6.46
C VAL A 225 -5.87 46.19 -6.77
N THR A 226 -6.66 45.70 -5.82
CA THR A 226 -8.12 45.74 -5.90
C THR A 226 -8.63 46.83 -4.99
N ALA A 227 -9.37 47.81 -5.52
CA ALA A 227 -9.83 48.96 -4.75
C ALA A 227 -11.34 49.11 -4.78
N TYR A 228 -11.86 49.61 -3.66
CA TYR A 228 -13.29 49.71 -3.40
C TYR A 228 -13.67 51.13 -2.96
N ALA A 229 -14.90 51.50 -3.30
CA ALA A 229 -15.64 52.59 -2.71
C ALA A 229 -16.60 52.05 -1.63
N SER A 230 -16.86 52.85 -0.60
CA SER A 230 -17.97 52.56 0.30
C SER A 230 -19.28 52.90 -0.42
N PRO A 231 -20.38 52.17 -0.15
CA PRO A 231 -21.72 52.48 -0.67
C PRO A 231 -22.34 53.71 0.02
N GLU A 232 -21.66 54.85 -0.07
CA GLU A 232 -22.10 56.15 0.42
C GLU A 232 -21.72 57.25 -0.58
N GLY A 233 -22.45 57.36 -1.70
CA GLY A 233 -22.20 58.38 -2.72
C GLY A 233 -22.81 58.05 -4.08
N GLU A 234 -22.68 58.95 -5.05
CA GLU A 234 -23.18 58.69 -6.39
C GLU A 234 -22.38 57.55 -7.08
N LEU A 235 -23.08 56.58 -7.67
CA LEU A 235 -22.47 55.39 -8.31
C LEU A 235 -21.34 55.74 -9.30
N SER A 236 -21.54 56.76 -10.13
CA SER A 236 -20.58 57.22 -11.13
C SER A 236 -19.31 57.80 -10.48
N LEU A 237 -19.46 58.50 -9.36
CA LEU A 237 -18.37 59.02 -8.55
C LEU A 237 -17.62 57.89 -7.84
N ASN A 238 -18.35 56.90 -7.33
CA ASN A 238 -17.77 55.77 -6.60
C ASN A 238 -16.97 54.81 -7.49
N SER A 239 -17.39 54.61 -8.74
CA SER A 239 -16.59 53.85 -9.72
C SER A 239 -15.26 54.56 -10.01
N ASN A 240 -15.31 55.85 -10.37
CA ASN A 240 -14.10 56.65 -10.61
C ASN A 240 -13.22 56.74 -9.36
N LEU A 241 -13.82 56.82 -8.17
CA LEU A 241 -13.11 56.85 -6.90
C LEU A 241 -12.36 55.55 -6.62
N ALA A 242 -12.96 54.40 -6.92
CA ALA A 242 -12.30 53.10 -6.81
C ALA A 242 -11.10 52.99 -7.77
N ASP A 243 -11.23 53.43 -9.02
CA ASP A 243 -10.11 53.45 -9.98
C ASP A 243 -8.97 54.38 -9.54
N ASN A 244 -9.32 55.55 -9.00
CA ASN A 244 -8.35 56.50 -8.46
C ASN A 244 -7.63 55.93 -7.23
N ARG A 245 -8.34 55.20 -6.35
CA ARG A 245 -7.75 54.50 -5.20
C ARG A 245 -6.82 53.39 -5.64
N ALA A 246 -7.20 52.59 -6.64
CA ALA A 246 -6.31 51.57 -7.20
C ALA A 246 -5.01 52.22 -7.73
N SER A 247 -5.13 53.37 -8.39
CA SER A 247 -4.00 54.12 -8.93
C SER A 247 -3.07 54.69 -7.84
N SER A 248 -3.64 55.26 -6.77
CA SER A 248 -2.86 55.86 -5.68
C SER A 248 -2.21 54.81 -4.77
N ALA A 249 -2.89 53.69 -4.52
CA ALA A 249 -2.34 52.52 -3.84
C ALA A 249 -1.17 51.90 -4.64
N ALA A 250 -1.34 51.70 -5.95
CA ALA A 250 -0.26 51.22 -6.80
C ALA A 250 0.95 52.16 -6.76
N SER A 251 0.71 53.48 -6.79
CA SER A 251 1.77 54.49 -6.65
C SER A 251 2.47 54.45 -5.29
N ALA A 252 1.77 54.01 -4.22
CA ALA A 252 2.39 53.83 -2.91
C ALA A 252 3.31 52.62 -2.88
N VAL A 253 2.89 51.50 -3.49
CA VAL A 253 3.71 50.29 -3.62
C VAL A 253 4.92 50.54 -4.52
N ASP A 254 4.75 51.21 -5.66
CA ASP A 254 5.84 51.63 -6.55
C ASP A 254 6.92 52.41 -5.79
N ARG A 255 6.53 53.40 -4.98
CA ARG A 255 7.50 54.10 -4.12
C ARG A 255 8.22 53.19 -3.12
N MET A 256 7.55 52.15 -2.59
CA MET A 256 8.18 51.18 -1.70
C MET A 256 9.18 50.29 -2.45
N MET A 257 8.84 49.87 -3.67
CA MET A 257 9.68 49.05 -4.54
C MET A 257 10.90 49.82 -5.06
N SER A 258 10.68 51.03 -5.58
CA SER A 258 11.72 51.96 -6.04
C SER A 258 12.76 52.24 -4.95
N ARG A 259 12.34 52.48 -3.70
CA ARG A 259 13.27 52.68 -2.56
C ARG A 259 14.16 51.48 -2.29
N ARG A 260 13.68 50.28 -2.61
CA ARG A 260 14.38 49.00 -2.45
C ARG A 260 15.10 48.56 -3.72
N LYS A 261 15.05 49.36 -4.79
CA LYS A 261 15.63 49.05 -6.12
C LYS A 261 15.09 47.75 -6.71
N ILE A 262 13.83 47.42 -6.40
CA ILE A 262 13.12 46.31 -7.03
C ILE A 262 12.76 46.73 -8.46
N ASP A 263 13.06 45.89 -9.44
CA ASP A 263 12.66 46.10 -10.82
C ASP A 263 11.17 45.74 -11.01
N ASP A 264 10.39 46.73 -11.39
CA ASP A 264 8.95 46.65 -11.66
C ASP A 264 8.61 47.10 -13.10
N SER A 265 9.62 47.12 -13.99
CA SER A 265 9.50 47.62 -15.36
C SER A 265 8.76 46.70 -16.33
N ALA A 266 8.45 45.46 -15.92
CA ALA A 266 7.73 44.51 -16.74
C ALA A 266 6.35 45.05 -17.16
N GLU A 267 5.96 44.81 -18.41
CA GLU A 267 4.64 45.22 -18.89
C GLU A 267 3.54 44.55 -18.05
N GLY A 268 2.58 45.33 -17.58
CA GLY A 268 1.48 44.83 -16.76
C GLY A 268 1.87 44.45 -15.32
N PHE A 269 3.06 44.86 -14.84
CA PHE A 269 3.50 44.56 -13.47
C PHE A 269 2.53 45.05 -12.39
N TYR A 270 1.86 46.19 -12.63
CA TYR A 270 0.78 46.69 -11.76
C TYR A 270 -0.60 46.40 -12.37
N ASN A 271 -1.29 45.40 -11.83
CA ASN A 271 -2.67 45.10 -12.18
C ASN A 271 -3.62 45.85 -11.24
N LYS A 272 -4.28 46.89 -11.78
CA LYS A 272 -5.14 47.81 -11.02
C LYS A 272 -6.60 47.52 -11.35
N MET A 273 -7.42 47.24 -10.34
CA MET A 273 -8.84 46.94 -10.51
C MET A 273 -9.68 47.77 -9.53
N GLY A 274 -10.32 48.82 -10.02
CA GLY A 274 -11.41 49.47 -9.29
C GLY A 274 -12.69 48.63 -9.41
N LYS A 275 -13.29 48.29 -8.27
CA LYS A 275 -14.53 47.48 -8.22
C LYS A 275 -15.78 48.32 -7.97
N GLY A 276 -15.64 49.64 -7.82
CA GLY A 276 -16.73 50.51 -7.39
C GLY A 276 -17.15 50.18 -5.95
N GLU A 277 -18.45 50.24 -5.67
CA GLU A 277 -18.99 50.04 -4.32
C GLU A 277 -18.92 48.57 -3.86
N ASP A 278 -18.43 48.35 -2.64
CA ASP A 278 -18.34 47.03 -2.02
C ASP A 278 -19.62 46.63 -1.27
N TRP A 279 -20.71 46.40 -2.00
CA TRP A 279 -21.99 45.97 -1.41
C TRP A 279 -21.91 44.59 -0.75
N ASP A 280 -21.09 43.69 -1.30
CA ASP A 280 -20.86 42.36 -0.72
C ASP A 280 -20.07 42.45 0.58
N GLY A 281 -19.01 43.27 0.61
CA GLY A 281 -18.28 43.59 1.83
C GLY A 281 -19.14 44.29 2.87
N PHE A 282 -20.01 45.23 2.45
CA PHE A 282 -20.99 45.86 3.33
C PHE A 282 -21.93 44.83 3.96
N LYS A 283 -22.47 43.90 3.16
CA LYS A 283 -23.32 42.81 3.66
C LYS A 283 -22.58 41.97 4.69
N LYS A 284 -21.34 41.56 4.41
CA LYS A 284 -20.52 40.75 5.34
C LYS A 284 -20.20 41.50 6.64
N ALA A 285 -19.79 42.77 6.55
CA ALA A 285 -19.49 43.59 7.72
C ALA A 285 -20.74 43.81 8.58
N MET A 286 -21.90 44.06 7.96
CA MET A 286 -23.19 44.15 8.64
C MET A 286 -23.61 42.82 9.30
N GLN A 287 -23.36 41.69 8.63
CA GLN A 287 -23.60 40.36 9.21
C GLN A 287 -22.74 40.09 10.45
N ALA A 288 -21.54 40.64 10.52
CA ALA A 288 -20.62 40.47 11.64
C ALA A 288 -20.82 41.48 12.78
N SER A 289 -21.58 42.55 12.56
CA SER A 289 -21.77 43.62 13.55
C SER A 289 -22.92 43.34 14.53
N ASP A 290 -22.96 44.16 15.59
CA ASP A 290 -24.03 44.20 16.59
C ASP A 290 -24.96 45.41 16.40
N ILE A 291 -25.00 45.98 15.20
CA ILE A 291 -25.79 47.16 14.88
C ILE A 291 -27.29 46.86 15.06
N LYS A 292 -27.99 47.78 15.75
CA LYS A 292 -29.41 47.63 16.15
C LYS A 292 -30.35 47.19 15.03
N ASP A 293 -30.29 47.85 13.87
CA ASP A 293 -31.18 47.54 12.73
C ASP A 293 -30.56 46.58 11.68
N LYS A 294 -29.52 45.82 12.06
CA LYS A 294 -28.84 44.85 11.18
C LYS A 294 -29.77 43.98 10.36
N ASN A 295 -30.75 43.32 10.99
CA ASN A 295 -31.68 42.42 10.28
C ASN A 295 -32.63 43.15 9.32
N LEU A 296 -32.90 44.44 9.55
CA LEU A 296 -33.64 45.27 8.60
C LEU A 296 -32.75 45.59 7.40
N ILE A 297 -31.52 46.02 7.64
CA ILE A 297 -30.55 46.37 6.59
C ILE A 297 -30.24 45.16 5.70
N LEU A 298 -30.01 43.98 6.29
CA LEU A 298 -29.77 42.76 5.51
C LEU A 298 -30.95 42.40 4.60
N ARG A 299 -32.18 42.64 5.05
CA ARG A 299 -33.39 42.47 4.22
C ARG A 299 -33.46 43.51 3.10
N VAL A 300 -33.08 44.76 3.36
CA VAL A 300 -33.00 45.81 2.31
C VAL A 300 -32.02 45.40 1.21
N LEU A 301 -30.85 44.86 1.58
CA LEU A 301 -29.84 44.38 0.62
C LEU A 301 -30.35 43.21 -0.25
N GLU A 302 -31.22 42.36 0.30
CA GLU A 302 -31.81 41.22 -0.42
C GLU A 302 -33.03 41.59 -1.26
N MET A 303 -33.81 42.57 -0.80
CA MET A 303 -35.09 42.96 -1.41
C MET A 303 -34.91 43.86 -2.63
N TYR A 304 -33.91 44.73 -2.63
CA TYR A 304 -33.63 45.62 -3.74
C TYR A 304 -32.40 45.15 -4.49
N GLU A 305 -32.48 45.02 -5.81
CA GLU A 305 -31.32 44.80 -6.68
C GLU A 305 -30.63 46.12 -7.05
N ASP A 306 -31.38 47.22 -7.04
CA ASP A 306 -30.89 48.57 -7.37
C ASP A 306 -30.07 49.16 -6.20
N ASN A 307 -28.81 49.48 -6.47
CA ASN A 307 -27.87 50.02 -5.47
C ASN A 307 -28.26 51.41 -4.96
N ILE A 308 -28.83 52.27 -5.81
CA ILE A 308 -29.29 53.62 -5.39
C ILE A 308 -30.42 53.45 -4.37
N LYS A 309 -31.35 52.54 -4.66
CA LYS A 309 -32.47 52.27 -3.76
C LYS A 309 -32.02 51.62 -2.44
N ARG A 310 -31.04 50.70 -2.48
CA ARG A 310 -30.43 50.15 -1.26
C ARG A 310 -29.85 51.26 -0.38
N GLU A 311 -29.08 52.15 -0.97
CA GLU A 311 -28.46 53.26 -0.25
C GLU A 311 -29.50 54.21 0.36
N GLU A 312 -30.52 54.59 -0.40
CA GLU A 312 -31.60 55.47 0.07
C GLU A 312 -32.32 54.88 1.31
N GLU A 313 -32.72 53.61 1.24
CA GLU A 313 -33.42 52.93 2.33
C GLU A 313 -32.53 52.79 3.59
N ILE A 314 -31.23 52.55 3.41
CA ILE A 314 -30.27 52.47 4.52
C ILE A 314 -30.04 53.84 5.14
N ARG A 315 -29.93 54.91 4.33
CA ARG A 315 -29.76 56.30 4.80
C ARG A 315 -30.98 56.81 5.59
N ASN A 316 -32.18 56.34 5.27
CA ASN A 316 -33.41 56.71 5.98
C ASN A 316 -33.45 56.21 7.43
N LEU A 317 -32.57 55.27 7.82
CA LEU A 317 -32.41 54.79 9.19
C LEU A 317 -31.50 55.72 10.03
N ALA A 318 -31.70 57.03 9.93
CA ALA A 318 -30.82 58.11 10.41
C ALA A 318 -29.85 57.77 11.57
N GLU A 319 -30.35 57.43 12.76
CA GLU A 319 -29.50 57.09 13.94
C GLU A 319 -28.60 55.86 13.70
N THR A 320 -29.14 54.82 13.05
CA THR A 320 -28.38 53.62 12.69
C THR A 320 -27.40 53.92 11.55
N PHE A 321 -27.74 54.81 10.63
CA PHE A 321 -26.83 55.22 9.56
C PHE A 321 -25.58 55.92 10.12
N GLU A 322 -25.71 56.78 11.12
CA GLU A 322 -24.56 57.42 11.79
C GLU A 322 -23.59 56.38 12.35
N VAL A 323 -24.10 55.35 13.04
CA VAL A 323 -23.28 54.23 13.56
C VAL A 323 -22.61 53.47 12.41
N ILE A 324 -23.30 53.24 11.30
CA ILE A 324 -22.73 52.59 10.11
C ILE A 324 -21.59 53.40 9.50
N GLN A 325 -21.73 54.73 9.44
CA GLN A 325 -20.70 55.63 8.92
C GLN A 325 -19.43 55.62 9.77
N GLU A 326 -19.56 55.39 11.07
CA GLU A 326 -18.44 55.33 12.01
C GLU A 326 -17.81 53.93 12.10
N GLU A 327 -18.61 52.86 12.11
CA GLU A 327 -18.13 51.51 12.42
C GLU A 327 -17.90 50.61 11.19
N ILE A 328 -18.66 50.81 10.10
CA ILE A 328 -18.66 49.88 8.96
C ILE A 328 -17.99 50.50 7.73
N LEU A 329 -18.47 51.67 7.30
CA LEU A 329 -18.03 52.30 6.04
C LEU A 329 -16.53 52.63 5.98
N PRO A 330 -15.81 52.97 7.08
CA PRO A 330 -14.37 53.17 7.03
C PRO A 330 -13.60 51.98 6.44
N ASN A 331 -13.96 50.75 6.85
CA ASN A 331 -13.28 49.53 6.40
C ASN A 331 -13.66 49.12 4.98
N LEU A 332 -14.70 49.72 4.40
CA LEU A 332 -15.09 49.50 3.01
C LEU A 332 -14.36 50.42 2.03
N ARG A 333 -13.79 51.52 2.54
CA ARG A 333 -12.99 52.47 1.78
C ARG A 333 -11.55 51.99 1.72
N ARG A 334 -11.26 50.96 0.93
CA ARG A 334 -9.95 50.31 0.96
C ARG A 334 -9.38 49.95 -0.40
N SER A 335 -8.06 49.76 -0.44
CA SER A 335 -7.35 49.06 -1.49
C SER A 335 -6.66 47.85 -0.88
N GLU A 336 -6.93 46.67 -1.43
CA GLU A 336 -6.29 45.41 -1.09
C GLU A 336 -5.10 45.22 -2.04
N LEU A 337 -3.92 45.08 -1.45
CA LEU A 337 -2.65 44.90 -2.13
C LEU A 337 -2.27 43.42 -2.06
N THR A 338 -1.82 42.85 -3.17
CA THR A 338 -1.12 41.56 -3.20
C THR A 338 0.13 41.69 -4.05
N VAL A 339 1.29 41.56 -3.43
CA VAL A 339 2.57 41.56 -4.14
C VAL A 339 3.02 40.13 -4.29
N LYS A 340 3.26 39.72 -5.54
CA LYS A 340 3.57 38.35 -5.92
C LYS A 340 4.97 38.24 -6.48
N GLY A 341 5.62 37.13 -6.20
CA GLY A 341 6.86 36.74 -6.85
C GLY A 341 7.04 35.23 -6.79
N VAL A 342 8.19 34.78 -7.29
CA VAL A 342 8.57 33.37 -7.25
C VAL A 342 9.97 33.26 -6.71
N LEU A 343 10.18 32.25 -5.85
CA LEU A 343 11.50 31.81 -5.45
C LEU A 343 11.93 30.70 -6.42
N ASN A 344 12.97 30.97 -7.21
CA ASN A 344 13.55 29.99 -8.10
C ASN A 344 14.57 29.14 -7.33
N SER A 345 14.66 27.86 -7.68
CA SER A 345 15.73 26.98 -7.20
C SER A 345 17.02 27.15 -7.99
N PHE A 346 18.13 26.65 -7.44
CA PHE A 346 19.37 26.53 -8.22
C PHE A 346 19.19 25.57 -9.40
N SER A 347 20.07 25.68 -10.42
CA SER A 347 20.10 24.68 -11.50
C SER A 347 20.49 23.31 -10.96
N ASP A 348 20.07 22.24 -11.63
CA ASP A 348 20.35 20.86 -11.21
C ASP A 348 21.88 20.62 -11.08
N GLU A 349 22.70 21.23 -11.92
CA GLU A 349 24.17 21.19 -11.83
C GLU A 349 24.69 21.87 -10.55
N LYS A 350 24.12 23.02 -10.20
CA LYS A 350 24.50 23.75 -8.98
C LYS A 350 24.02 23.05 -7.71
N ILE A 351 22.82 22.47 -7.73
CA ILE A 351 22.32 21.63 -6.64
C ILE A 351 23.27 20.45 -6.41
N LYS A 352 23.67 19.73 -7.48
CA LYS A 352 24.64 18.63 -7.38
C LYS A 352 25.99 19.08 -6.82
N GLU A 353 26.51 20.21 -7.28
CA GLU A 353 27.77 20.78 -6.82
C GLU A 353 27.72 21.12 -5.32
N PHE A 354 26.69 21.85 -4.90
CA PHE A 354 26.54 22.33 -3.53
C PHE A 354 26.21 21.21 -2.55
N ALA A 355 25.42 20.21 -2.95
CA ALA A 355 25.13 19.05 -2.10
C ALA A 355 26.40 18.33 -1.61
N LYS A 356 27.50 18.41 -2.37
CA LYS A 356 28.80 17.84 -2.00
C LYS A 356 29.76 18.85 -1.37
N SER A 357 29.77 20.10 -1.83
CA SER A 357 30.76 21.09 -1.44
C SER A 357 30.31 22.00 -0.29
N ASN A 358 29.09 22.54 -0.37
CA ASN A 358 28.52 23.51 0.56
C ASN A 358 27.04 23.20 0.81
N PRO A 359 26.72 22.08 1.49
CA PRO A 359 25.34 21.62 1.61
C PRO A 359 24.43 22.57 2.41
N ASP A 360 25.01 23.42 3.24
CA ASP A 360 24.33 24.49 4.00
C ASP A 360 23.73 25.60 3.13
N THR A 361 24.12 25.69 1.86
CA THR A 361 23.49 26.63 0.91
C THR A 361 22.17 26.11 0.33
N LEU A 362 21.89 24.81 0.48
CA LEU A 362 20.70 24.17 -0.05
C LEU A 362 19.62 24.03 1.02
N SER A 363 18.37 24.12 0.60
CA SER A 363 17.24 23.73 1.44
C SER A 363 17.20 22.21 1.66
N ALA A 364 16.39 21.78 2.63
CA ALA A 364 16.14 20.37 2.91
C ALA A 364 15.67 19.63 1.64
N GLU A 365 14.70 20.21 0.94
CA GLU A 365 14.11 19.59 -0.25
C GLU A 365 15.12 19.54 -1.42
N GLU A 366 15.96 20.56 -1.59
CA GLU A 366 17.03 20.53 -2.60
C GLU A 366 18.10 19.46 -2.30
N LEU A 367 18.44 19.22 -1.03
CA LEU A 367 19.38 18.17 -0.66
C LEU A 367 18.82 16.77 -0.92
N LEU A 368 17.55 16.52 -0.58
CA LEU A 368 16.91 15.24 -0.88
C LEU A 368 16.75 15.06 -2.39
N TYR A 369 16.34 16.10 -3.11
CA TYR A 369 16.28 16.10 -4.57
C TYR A 369 17.65 15.80 -5.18
N ALA A 370 18.73 16.39 -4.65
CA ALA A 370 20.09 16.14 -5.10
C ALA A 370 20.44 14.65 -5.11
N ALA A 371 20.07 13.92 -4.06
CA ALA A 371 20.32 12.49 -3.95
C ALA A 371 19.58 11.66 -5.02
N THR A 372 18.41 12.11 -5.48
CA THR A 372 17.66 11.41 -6.55
C THR A 372 18.40 11.42 -7.87
N MET A 373 19.29 12.39 -8.08
CA MET A 373 20.02 12.59 -9.33
C MET A 373 21.32 11.79 -9.45
N TYR A 374 21.62 10.91 -8.47
CA TYR A 374 22.73 9.98 -8.48
C TYR A 374 22.22 8.54 -8.59
N ASP A 375 22.86 7.72 -9.42
CA ASP A 375 22.55 6.29 -9.50
C ASP A 375 23.31 5.47 -8.44
N GLY A 376 24.53 5.91 -8.09
CA GLY A 376 25.42 5.22 -7.17
C GLY A 376 24.98 5.33 -5.71
N MET A 377 24.95 4.19 -5.01
CA MET A 377 24.55 4.13 -3.60
C MET A 377 25.49 4.91 -2.66
N ASP A 378 26.79 5.00 -2.98
CA ASP A 378 27.76 5.73 -2.16
C ASP A 378 27.54 7.26 -2.20
N ASP A 379 27.16 7.79 -3.38
CA ASP A 379 26.81 9.20 -3.53
C ASP A 379 25.52 9.52 -2.75
N LYS A 380 24.50 8.66 -2.89
CA LYS A 380 23.24 8.78 -2.12
C LYS A 380 23.51 8.73 -0.61
N MET A 381 24.31 7.77 -0.16
CA MET A 381 24.69 7.62 1.25
C MET A 381 25.35 8.90 1.78
N THR A 382 26.25 9.50 1.02
CA THR A 382 26.92 10.74 1.42
C THR A 382 25.92 11.87 1.62
N ILE A 383 25.00 12.07 0.67
CA ILE A 383 24.00 13.15 0.73
C ILE A 383 22.99 12.90 1.85
N TYR A 384 22.47 11.68 2.01
CA TYR A 384 21.52 11.37 3.07
C TYR A 384 22.13 11.47 4.47
N ASN A 385 23.41 11.13 4.64
CA ASN A 385 24.12 11.38 5.90
C ASN A 385 24.29 12.87 6.19
N THR A 386 24.61 13.67 5.18
CA THR A 386 24.65 15.13 5.31
C THR A 386 23.29 15.69 5.70
N TYR A 387 22.23 15.24 5.02
CA TYR A 387 20.84 15.61 5.35
C TYR A 387 20.49 15.26 6.79
N ALA A 388 20.73 14.02 7.23
CA ALA A 388 20.42 13.56 8.57
C ALA A 388 21.19 14.31 9.68
N LYS A 389 22.36 14.88 9.36
CA LYS A 389 23.12 15.74 10.27
C LYS A 389 22.55 17.16 10.36
N MET A 390 22.14 17.73 9.22
CA MET A 390 21.62 19.09 9.14
C MET A 390 20.18 19.21 9.65
N TYR A 391 19.37 18.17 9.43
CA TYR A 391 17.96 18.11 9.79
C TYR A 391 17.71 16.92 10.73
N ALA A 392 18.32 16.97 11.92
CA ALA A 392 18.34 15.85 12.86
C ALA A 392 16.95 15.39 13.35
N ASP A 393 15.96 16.28 13.31
CA ASP A 393 14.58 16.00 13.73
C ASP A 393 13.70 15.49 12.57
N ASP A 394 14.22 15.43 11.34
CA ASP A 394 13.49 14.93 10.18
C ASP A 394 13.73 13.43 9.96
N TRP A 395 12.66 12.63 10.08
CA TRP A 395 12.67 11.18 9.91
C TRP A 395 13.20 10.72 8.55
N ARG A 396 13.10 11.55 7.49
CA ARG A 396 13.54 11.21 6.14
C ARG A 396 15.04 10.95 6.08
N GLY A 397 15.84 11.63 6.90
CA GLY A 397 17.28 11.44 7.00
C GLY A 397 17.66 10.00 7.36
N PRO A 398 17.40 9.54 8.60
CA PRO A 398 17.69 8.17 9.01
C PRO A 398 16.95 7.14 8.14
N ASN A 399 15.70 7.39 7.70
CA ASN A 399 15.02 6.47 6.79
C ASN A 399 15.79 6.26 5.48
N ASN A 400 16.29 7.33 4.87
CA ASN A 400 16.97 7.24 3.58
C ASN A 400 18.39 6.68 3.72
N VAL A 401 19.07 6.89 4.86
CA VAL A 401 20.31 6.18 5.19
C VAL A 401 20.03 4.67 5.37
N GLY A 402 18.99 4.31 6.13
CA GLY A 402 18.56 2.92 6.31
C GLY A 402 18.19 2.23 5.00
N TYR A 403 17.55 2.95 4.07
CA TYR A 403 17.28 2.48 2.71
C TYR A 403 18.57 2.05 2.01
N VAL A 404 19.61 2.88 2.04
CA VAL A 404 20.88 2.55 1.37
C VAL A 404 21.54 1.34 2.03
N TYR A 405 21.55 1.26 3.36
CA TYR A 405 22.08 0.09 4.07
C TYR A 405 21.33 -1.21 3.72
N PHE A 406 20.00 -1.15 3.61
CA PHE A 406 19.18 -2.29 3.19
C PHE A 406 19.57 -2.76 1.79
N MET A 407 19.70 -1.83 0.84
CA MET A 407 20.13 -2.13 -0.53
C MET A 407 21.56 -2.70 -0.62
N GLN A 408 22.42 -2.39 0.36
CA GLN A 408 23.77 -2.94 0.50
C GLN A 408 23.82 -4.25 1.31
N ASN A 409 22.66 -4.80 1.69
CA ASN A 409 22.51 -5.98 2.55
C ASN A 409 23.15 -5.84 3.94
N ASN A 410 23.34 -4.60 4.42
CA ASN A 410 23.82 -4.30 5.77
C ASN A 410 22.63 -4.16 6.73
N MET A 411 22.02 -5.30 7.06
CA MET A 411 20.74 -5.37 7.77
C MET A 411 20.79 -4.78 9.19
N GLU A 412 21.90 -4.97 9.92
CA GLU A 412 22.06 -4.42 11.28
C GLU A 412 22.02 -2.88 11.26
N SER A 413 22.77 -2.26 10.34
CA SER A 413 22.79 -0.80 10.22
C SER A 413 21.46 -0.25 9.67
N ALA A 414 20.85 -0.96 8.72
CA ALA A 414 19.53 -0.59 8.19
C ALA A 414 18.47 -0.52 9.30
N LYS A 415 18.44 -1.53 10.18
CA LYS A 415 17.49 -1.55 11.31
C LYS A 415 17.68 -0.41 12.28
N ALA A 416 18.92 -0.12 12.66
CA ALA A 416 19.22 0.97 13.58
C ALA A 416 18.70 2.32 13.04
N GLU A 417 18.88 2.57 11.75
CA GLU A 417 18.42 3.79 11.11
C GLU A 417 16.90 3.82 10.91
N PHE A 418 16.26 2.70 10.53
CA PHE A 418 14.79 2.64 10.47
C PHE A 418 14.13 2.81 11.84
N ASP A 419 14.72 2.27 12.92
CA ASP A 419 14.25 2.49 14.29
C ASP A 419 14.37 3.95 14.71
N LYS A 420 15.50 4.59 14.35
CA LYS A 420 15.69 6.02 14.58
C LYS A 420 14.64 6.83 13.83
N ALA A 421 14.38 6.53 12.55
CA ALA A 421 13.32 7.19 11.79
C ALA A 421 11.93 6.99 12.43
N ASN A 422 11.64 5.78 12.92
CA ASN A 422 10.37 5.48 13.59
C ASN A 422 10.24 6.21 14.92
N SER A 423 11.35 6.46 15.63
CA SER A 423 11.33 7.27 16.86
C SER A 423 11.02 8.75 16.60
N LEU A 424 11.43 9.28 15.45
CA LEU A 424 11.17 10.66 15.02
C LEU A 424 9.76 10.83 14.47
N ALA A 425 9.24 9.83 13.75
CA ALA A 425 7.89 9.84 13.20
C ALA A 425 7.16 8.50 13.43
N PRO A 426 6.68 8.23 14.66
CA PRO A 426 5.97 6.99 14.98
C PRO A 426 4.73 6.80 14.11
N GLY A 427 4.59 5.62 13.51
CA GLY A 427 3.46 5.30 12.63
C GLY A 427 3.56 5.93 11.23
N ASN A 428 4.70 6.52 10.86
CA ASN A 428 4.94 6.92 9.49
C ASN A 428 4.91 5.70 8.55
N LYS A 429 4.08 5.76 7.51
CA LYS A 429 3.83 4.61 6.64
C LYS A 429 5.04 4.17 5.83
N VAL A 430 5.90 5.11 5.39
CA VAL A 430 7.14 4.80 4.67
C VAL A 430 8.10 4.04 5.57
N VAL A 431 8.27 4.51 6.80
CA VAL A 431 9.12 3.86 7.80
C VAL A 431 8.57 2.48 8.17
N SER A 432 7.26 2.35 8.37
CA SER A 432 6.60 1.05 8.62
C SER A 432 6.88 0.05 7.51
N ASN A 433 6.78 0.44 6.23
CA ASN A 433 7.11 -0.45 5.11
C ASN A 433 8.56 -0.95 5.22
N ASN A 434 9.49 -0.07 5.54
CA ASN A 434 10.91 -0.41 5.59
C ASN A 434 11.26 -1.32 6.78
N LEU A 435 10.61 -1.13 7.92
CA LEU A 435 10.66 -2.07 9.05
C LEU A 435 10.06 -3.43 8.67
N GLY A 436 8.95 -3.45 7.92
CA GLY A 436 8.37 -4.67 7.39
C GLY A 436 9.34 -5.45 6.49
N ALA A 437 10.04 -4.76 5.59
CA ALA A 437 11.07 -5.36 4.72
C ALA A 437 12.22 -5.97 5.54
N TYR A 438 12.67 -5.28 6.58
CA TYR A 438 13.67 -5.83 7.51
C TYR A 438 13.17 -7.08 8.25
N GLU A 439 11.95 -7.05 8.80
CA GLU A 439 11.40 -8.20 9.53
C GLU A 439 11.23 -9.41 8.60
N ARG A 440 10.79 -9.16 7.36
CA ARG A 440 10.63 -10.20 6.34
C ARG A 440 11.96 -10.83 5.95
N ALA A 441 13.00 -10.02 5.73
CA ALA A 441 14.35 -10.51 5.45
C ALA A 441 14.95 -11.35 6.59
N ASN A 442 14.49 -11.14 7.84
CA ASN A 442 14.86 -11.94 9.01
C ASN A 442 13.92 -13.13 9.29
N GLY A 443 12.95 -13.41 8.41
CA GLY A 443 12.01 -14.53 8.55
C GLY A 443 10.84 -14.27 9.51
N ASN A 444 10.68 -13.06 10.03
CA ASN A 444 9.58 -12.70 10.93
C ASN A 444 8.33 -12.31 10.12
N LEU A 445 7.75 -13.27 9.40
CA LEU A 445 6.70 -13.02 8.40
C LEU A 445 5.42 -12.39 8.95
N GLU A 446 4.97 -12.82 10.14
CA GLU A 446 3.78 -12.25 10.80
C GLU A 446 3.98 -10.77 11.11
N LYS A 447 5.13 -10.44 11.72
CA LYS A 447 5.48 -9.06 12.08
C LYS A 447 5.72 -8.18 10.84
N ALA A 448 6.29 -8.75 9.78
CA ALA A 448 6.41 -8.05 8.51
C ALA A 448 5.02 -7.68 7.95
N MET A 449 4.06 -8.62 7.97
CA MET A 449 2.69 -8.34 7.53
C MET A 449 2.03 -7.23 8.36
N GLU A 450 2.19 -7.24 9.69
CA GLU A 450 1.68 -6.16 10.56
C GLU A 450 2.21 -4.78 10.14
N TYR A 451 3.52 -4.68 9.89
CA TYR A 451 4.16 -3.45 9.43
C TYR A 451 3.69 -3.01 8.05
N TYR A 452 3.56 -3.95 7.10
CA TYR A 452 3.07 -3.64 5.75
C TYR A 452 1.60 -3.19 5.75
N GLU A 453 0.75 -3.81 6.57
CA GLU A 453 -0.63 -3.40 6.77
C GLU A 453 -0.70 -1.96 7.32
N ALA A 454 0.15 -1.61 8.29
CA ALA A 454 0.28 -0.24 8.79
C ALA A 454 0.82 0.75 7.73
N ALA A 455 1.56 0.24 6.74
CA ALA A 455 2.13 1.05 5.65
C ALA A 455 1.16 1.31 4.48
N LYS A 456 -0.03 0.69 4.46
CA LYS A 456 -0.98 0.82 3.34
C LYS A 456 -1.21 2.27 2.93
N GLY A 457 -1.02 2.54 1.63
CA GLY A 457 -1.11 3.87 1.03
C GLY A 457 0.24 4.61 0.91
N ALA A 458 1.37 4.02 1.32
CA ALA A 458 2.70 4.61 1.10
C ALA A 458 3.27 4.40 -0.32
N GLY A 459 2.48 3.82 -1.23
CA GLY A 459 2.85 3.58 -2.62
C GLY A 459 2.89 2.09 -2.99
N GLU A 460 3.26 1.81 -4.23
CA GLU A 460 3.22 0.48 -4.82
C GLU A 460 4.10 -0.54 -4.07
N ALA A 461 5.26 -0.13 -3.55
CA ALA A 461 6.16 -1.03 -2.81
C ALA A 461 5.46 -1.82 -1.68
N VAL A 462 4.50 -1.21 -1.00
CA VAL A 462 3.71 -1.89 0.05
C VAL A 462 2.89 -3.04 -0.53
N GLY A 463 2.21 -2.81 -1.66
CA GLY A 463 1.44 -3.84 -2.35
C GLY A 463 2.32 -4.98 -2.86
N ASN A 464 3.53 -4.66 -3.35
CA ASN A 464 4.52 -5.67 -3.76
C ASN A 464 4.88 -6.58 -2.58
N ASN A 465 5.21 -5.98 -1.44
CA ASN A 465 5.69 -6.72 -0.27
C ASN A 465 4.58 -7.58 0.38
N ILE A 466 3.35 -7.05 0.48
CA ILE A 466 2.18 -7.84 0.93
C ILE A 466 1.90 -8.98 -0.06
N GLY A 467 1.92 -8.68 -1.36
CA GLY A 467 1.70 -9.65 -2.42
C GLY A 467 2.71 -10.78 -2.39
N TYR A 468 3.98 -10.51 -2.05
CA TYR A 468 5.02 -11.52 -1.88
C TYR A 468 4.67 -12.48 -0.73
N LEU A 469 4.29 -11.97 0.45
CA LEU A 469 3.92 -12.82 1.59
C LEU A 469 2.69 -13.68 1.30
N GLN A 470 1.69 -13.12 0.62
CA GLN A 470 0.47 -13.83 0.24
C GLN A 470 0.73 -14.90 -0.84
N LEU A 471 1.62 -14.60 -1.79
CA LEU A 471 2.10 -15.59 -2.76
C LEU A 471 2.75 -16.77 -2.04
N LYS A 472 3.60 -16.51 -1.05
CA LYS A 472 4.28 -17.55 -0.26
C LYS A 472 3.33 -18.36 0.61
N SER A 473 2.25 -17.76 1.13
CA SER A 473 1.24 -18.47 1.93
C SER A 473 0.19 -19.22 1.09
N GLY A 474 0.22 -19.10 -0.23
CA GLY A 474 -0.76 -19.73 -1.12
C GLY A 474 -2.05 -18.94 -1.30
N ASP A 475 -2.17 -17.73 -0.74
CA ASP A 475 -3.30 -16.82 -0.96
C ASP A 475 -3.11 -16.03 -2.27
N TYR A 476 -3.19 -16.74 -3.40
CA TYR A 476 -2.91 -16.18 -4.71
C TYR A 476 -3.93 -15.11 -5.13
N VAL A 477 -5.17 -15.19 -4.66
CA VAL A 477 -6.21 -14.19 -4.97
C VAL A 477 -5.84 -12.85 -4.35
N SER A 478 -5.53 -12.83 -3.06
CA SER A 478 -5.10 -11.60 -2.40
C SER A 478 -3.75 -11.11 -2.94
N ALA A 479 -2.83 -12.03 -3.26
CA ALA A 479 -1.54 -11.66 -3.86
C ALA A 479 -1.73 -10.91 -5.18
N VAL A 480 -2.55 -11.44 -6.10
CA VAL A 480 -2.88 -10.76 -7.36
C VAL A 480 -3.50 -9.39 -7.12
N SER A 481 -4.40 -9.26 -6.13
CA SER A 481 -5.00 -7.97 -5.77
C SER A 481 -3.96 -6.96 -5.27
N ASN A 482 -2.98 -7.40 -4.45
CA ASN A 482 -1.98 -6.51 -3.87
C ASN A 482 -0.87 -6.12 -4.87
N TYR A 483 -0.49 -7.01 -5.79
CA TYR A 483 0.38 -6.64 -6.91
C TYR A 483 -0.29 -5.64 -7.86
N GLY A 484 -1.61 -5.69 -8.01
CA GLY A 484 -2.37 -4.73 -8.81
C GLY A 484 -1.87 -4.67 -10.25
N SER A 485 -1.44 -3.47 -10.69
CA SER A 485 -0.95 -3.22 -12.06
C SER A 485 0.53 -3.54 -12.29
N MET A 486 1.27 -3.96 -11.26
CA MET A 486 2.71 -4.20 -11.36
C MET A 486 3.06 -5.25 -12.42
N LYS A 487 4.17 -5.01 -13.12
CA LYS A 487 4.74 -5.92 -14.12
C LYS A 487 6.02 -6.54 -13.60
N THR A 488 5.87 -7.49 -12.67
CA THR A 488 6.99 -8.22 -12.06
C THR A 488 6.86 -9.72 -12.31
N PHE A 489 7.97 -10.45 -12.11
CA PHE A 489 7.96 -11.91 -12.17
C PHE A 489 6.96 -12.49 -11.15
N ASN A 490 6.99 -12.01 -9.91
CA ASN A 490 6.10 -12.51 -8.86
C ASN A 490 4.62 -12.18 -9.10
N ALA A 491 4.30 -11.03 -9.68
CA ALA A 491 2.93 -10.71 -10.08
C ALA A 491 2.43 -11.69 -11.16
N ALA A 492 3.25 -11.98 -12.17
CA ALA A 492 2.91 -12.98 -13.19
C ALA A 492 2.83 -14.40 -12.62
N LEU A 493 3.70 -14.74 -11.67
CA LEU A 493 3.66 -16.02 -10.97
C LEU A 493 2.38 -16.18 -10.15
N ALA A 494 1.99 -15.15 -9.38
CA ALA A 494 0.74 -15.14 -8.63
C ALA A 494 -0.48 -15.31 -9.55
N GLN A 495 -0.51 -14.61 -10.69
CA GLN A 495 -1.57 -14.77 -11.71
C GLN A 495 -1.58 -16.19 -12.30
N THR A 496 -0.40 -16.76 -12.57
CA THR A 496 -0.26 -18.15 -13.05
C THR A 496 -0.80 -19.15 -12.04
N LEU A 497 -0.49 -18.98 -10.75
CA LEU A 497 -0.96 -19.85 -9.67
C LEU A 497 -2.46 -19.65 -9.38
N ASN A 498 -2.97 -18.44 -9.62
CA ASN A 498 -4.40 -18.14 -9.61
C ASN A 498 -5.12 -18.57 -10.91
N LYS A 499 -4.43 -19.25 -11.83
CA LYS A 499 -4.95 -19.76 -13.12
C LYS A 499 -5.43 -18.68 -14.10
N ASP A 500 -5.02 -17.42 -13.91
CA ASP A 500 -5.24 -16.33 -14.86
C ASP A 500 -4.05 -16.23 -15.83
N TYR A 501 -3.98 -17.20 -16.74
CA TYR A 501 -2.82 -17.39 -17.61
C TYR A 501 -2.67 -16.30 -18.67
N GLN A 502 -3.79 -15.74 -19.16
CA GLN A 502 -3.75 -14.69 -20.16
C GLN A 502 -3.18 -13.39 -19.58
N THR A 503 -3.63 -12.99 -18.39
CA THR A 503 -3.06 -11.84 -17.69
C THR A 503 -1.62 -12.12 -17.27
N ALA A 504 -1.31 -13.33 -16.80
CA ALA A 504 0.05 -13.73 -16.43
C ALA A 504 1.03 -13.54 -17.59
N LEU A 505 0.67 -13.97 -18.81
CA LEU A 505 1.50 -13.81 -20.00
C LEU A 505 1.78 -12.34 -20.32
N GLN A 506 0.75 -11.50 -20.31
CA GLN A 506 0.90 -10.06 -20.51
C GLN A 506 1.77 -9.42 -19.42
N THR A 507 1.62 -9.86 -18.17
CA THR A 507 2.39 -9.33 -17.04
C THR A 507 3.88 -9.68 -17.16
N ILE A 508 4.22 -10.93 -17.49
CA ILE A 508 5.62 -11.34 -17.64
C ILE A 508 6.28 -10.71 -18.88
N ASP A 509 5.56 -10.57 -20.00
CA ASP A 509 6.07 -9.95 -21.23
C ASP A 509 6.43 -8.47 -21.05
N ASN A 510 5.73 -7.77 -20.16
CA ASN A 510 5.99 -6.36 -19.84
C ASN A 510 6.86 -6.18 -18.59
N SER A 511 7.43 -7.25 -18.05
CA SER A 511 8.28 -7.20 -16.86
C SER A 511 9.77 -7.12 -17.22
N PRO A 512 10.63 -6.66 -16.31
CA PRO A 512 12.09 -6.75 -16.47
C PRO A 512 12.61 -8.20 -16.64
N ALA A 513 11.80 -9.20 -16.28
CA ALA A 513 12.15 -10.62 -16.39
C ALA A 513 11.79 -11.23 -17.75
N ALA A 514 11.16 -10.48 -18.67
CA ALA A 514 10.60 -11.00 -19.92
C ALA A 514 11.62 -11.82 -20.76
N ASP A 515 12.87 -11.35 -20.81
CA ASP A 515 13.96 -11.96 -21.58
C ASP A 515 15.01 -12.66 -20.69
N GLN A 516 14.67 -12.90 -19.42
CA GLN A 516 15.52 -13.66 -18.50
C GLN A 516 15.14 -15.14 -18.54
N ALA A 517 16.06 -16.03 -18.16
CA ALA A 517 15.83 -17.47 -18.14
C ALA A 517 14.57 -17.86 -17.34
N GLY A 518 14.37 -17.25 -16.17
CA GLY A 518 13.17 -17.44 -15.35
C GLY A 518 11.89 -17.01 -16.07
N GLY A 519 11.90 -15.87 -16.78
CA GLY A 519 10.76 -15.40 -17.53
C GLY A 519 10.40 -16.31 -18.71
N TYR A 520 11.37 -16.75 -19.50
CA TYR A 520 11.11 -17.72 -20.57
C TYR A 520 10.52 -19.03 -20.03
N TYR A 521 11.02 -19.50 -18.89
CA TYR A 521 10.52 -20.72 -18.27
C TYR A 521 9.09 -20.56 -17.74
N LEU A 522 8.78 -19.44 -17.08
CA LEU A 522 7.41 -19.15 -16.64
C LEU A 522 6.45 -19.05 -17.84
N LYS A 523 6.85 -18.40 -18.94
CA LYS A 523 6.06 -18.35 -20.19
C LYS A 523 5.79 -19.74 -20.76
N ALA A 524 6.77 -20.64 -20.73
CA ALA A 524 6.58 -22.02 -21.19
C ALA A 524 5.55 -22.77 -20.33
N VAL A 525 5.59 -22.60 -19.00
CA VAL A 525 4.59 -23.18 -18.08
C VAL A 525 3.21 -22.61 -18.31
N ILE A 526 3.10 -21.28 -18.45
CA ILE A 526 1.84 -20.60 -18.78
C ILE A 526 1.27 -21.19 -20.07
N GLY A 527 2.07 -21.26 -21.14
CA GLY A 527 1.65 -21.80 -22.44
C GLY A 527 1.18 -23.25 -22.37
N ALA A 528 1.90 -24.11 -21.63
CA ALA A 528 1.49 -25.50 -21.41
C ALA A 528 0.13 -25.59 -20.69
N ARG A 529 -0.05 -24.85 -19.59
CA ARG A 529 -1.30 -24.87 -18.80
C ARG A 529 -2.49 -24.23 -19.51
N MET A 530 -2.25 -23.26 -20.40
CA MET A 530 -3.29 -22.71 -21.26
C MET A 530 -3.78 -23.73 -22.28
N ALA A 531 -2.88 -24.57 -22.82
CA ALA A 531 -3.27 -25.63 -23.74
C ALA A 531 -4.11 -26.70 -23.05
N ASP A 532 -3.83 -27.03 -21.79
CA ASP A 532 -4.60 -28.02 -21.01
C ASP A 532 -6.03 -27.57 -20.65
N GLN A 533 -6.34 -26.27 -20.77
CA GLN A 533 -7.68 -25.72 -20.53
C GLN A 533 -8.59 -25.70 -21.76
N ASN A 534 -8.05 -25.89 -22.96
CA ASN A 534 -8.77 -25.91 -24.23
C ASN A 534 -8.94 -27.34 -24.75
#